data_AF-A0A2V5ZQ98-F1
#
_entry.id   AF-A0A2V5ZQ98-F1
#
_cell.length_a   1.000
_cell.length_b   1.000
_cell.length_c   1.000
_cell.angle_alpha   90.00
_cell.angle_beta   90.00
_cell.angle_gamma   90.00
#
_symmetry.space_group_name_H-M   'P 1'
#
loop_
_entity.id
_entity.type
_entity.pdbx_description
1 polymer ?
#
loop_
_entity_poly.entity_id
_entity_poly.type
_entity_poly.pdbx_seq_one_letter_code
_entity_poly.pdbx_strand_id
1 'polypeptide(L)' 'MPARGPEPLKPREQVLAEWRRVDLTLAEKCAANPAKAMDSVLPAVLKTLRLDQRRVEAEIVRVWNNILDPNLA' A
#
# COMPACT_ATOMS: atom_id res chain seq x y z
N MET A 1 7.12 -19.06 -20.17
CA MET A 1 7.45 -19.99 -19.06
C MET A 1 6.16 -20.34 -18.34
N PRO A 2 5.87 -21.60 -17.98
CA PRO A 2 4.61 -21.94 -17.34
C PRO A 2 4.58 -21.39 -15.91
N ALA A 3 3.39 -21.07 -15.41
CA ALA A 3 3.19 -20.55 -14.05
C ALA A 3 3.69 -21.59 -13.03
N ARG A 4 4.55 -21.13 -12.11
CA ARG A 4 5.03 -21.94 -10.99
C ARG A 4 3.79 -22.40 -10.21
N GLY A 5 3.60 -23.71 -10.08
CA GLY A 5 2.54 -24.28 -9.26
C GLY A 5 2.61 -23.75 -7.81
N PRO A 6 1.55 -23.91 -7.02
CA PRO A 6 1.52 -23.45 -5.65
C PRO A 6 2.76 -23.94 -4.89
N GLU A 7 3.40 -23.02 -4.16
CA GLU A 7 4.62 -23.29 -3.41
C GLU A 7 4.37 -24.45 -2.43
N PRO A 8 5.30 -25.42 -2.32
CA PRO A 8 5.11 -26.56 -1.43
C PRO A 8 4.92 -26.10 0.02
N LEU A 9 4.01 -26.77 0.72
CA LEU A 9 3.69 -26.50 2.13
C LEU A 9 4.93 -26.67 3.01
N LYS A 10 5.11 -25.76 3.97
CA LYS A 10 6.18 -25.90 4.98
C LYS A 10 5.90 -27.11 5.88
N PRO A 11 6.92 -27.75 6.49
CA PRO A 11 6.70 -28.94 7.34
C PRO A 11 5.66 -28.76 8.45
N ARG A 12 5.60 -27.57 9.07
CA ARG A 12 4.58 -27.25 10.09
C ARG A 12 3.15 -27.22 9.50
N GLU A 13 3.00 -26.69 8.29
CA GLU A 13 1.72 -26.60 7.59
C GLU A 13 1.25 -27.99 7.16
N GLN A 14 2.19 -28.86 6.73
CA GLN A 14 1.91 -30.26 6.40
C GLN A 14 1.37 -31.04 7.62
N VAL A 15 2.04 -30.92 8.77
CA VAL A 15 1.59 -31.58 10.01
C VAL A 15 0.20 -31.09 10.43
N LEU A 16 -0.07 -29.78 10.33
CA LEU A 16 -1.38 -29.24 10.67
C LEU A 16 -2.47 -29.68 9.69
N ALA A 17 -2.18 -29.73 8.39
CA ALA A 17 -3.12 -30.22 7.38
C ALA A 17 -3.43 -31.71 7.58
N GLU A 18 -2.43 -32.51 7.90
CA GLU A 18 -2.58 -33.93 8.19
C GLU A 18 -3.42 -34.16 9.45
N TRP A 19 -3.20 -33.37 10.51
CA TRP A 19 -4.01 -33.41 11.73
C TRP A 19 -5.46 -33.00 11.50
N ARG A 20 -5.70 -32.02 10.62
CA ARG A 20 -7.04 -31.51 10.28
C ARG A 20 -7.75 -32.31 9.19
N ARG A 21 -7.07 -33.30 8.59
CA ARG A 21 -7.52 -34.10 7.43
C ARG A 21 -7.92 -33.26 6.21
N VAL A 22 -7.59 -31.96 6.19
CA VAL A 22 -7.92 -30.99 5.15
C VAL A 22 -6.82 -29.92 5.12
N ASP A 23 -6.36 -29.58 3.92
CA ASP A 23 -5.47 -28.44 3.71
C ASP A 23 -6.27 -27.13 3.74
N LEU A 24 -6.02 -26.30 4.76
CA LEU A 24 -6.66 -24.99 4.94
C LEU A 24 -5.70 -23.82 4.70
N THR A 25 -4.50 -24.07 4.18
CA THR A 25 -3.46 -23.05 4.05
C THR A 25 -3.88 -21.84 3.22
N LEU A 26 -4.66 -22.06 2.15
CA LEU A 26 -5.23 -20.97 1.36
C LEU A 26 -6.25 -20.15 2.16
N ALA A 27 -7.13 -20.82 2.90
CA ALA A 27 -8.12 -20.15 3.73
C ALA A 27 -7.46 -19.34 4.86
N GLU A 28 -6.41 -19.87 5.47
CA GLU A 28 -5.63 -19.16 6.50
C GLU A 28 -4.88 -17.95 5.92
N LYS A 29 -4.29 -18.08 4.73
CA LYS A 29 -3.66 -16.94 4.02
C LYS A 29 -4.67 -15.85 3.67
N CYS A 30 -5.89 -16.21 3.28
CA CYS A 30 -6.96 -15.26 3.01
C CYS A 30 -7.54 -14.64 4.28
N ALA A 31 -7.60 -15.39 5.38
CA ALA A 31 -8.08 -14.93 6.68
C ALA A 31 -7.03 -14.09 7.43
N ALA A 32 -5.76 -14.17 7.05
CA ALA A 32 -4.71 -13.34 7.62
C ALA A 32 -5.06 -11.86 7.43
N ASN A 33 -4.96 -11.09 8.52
CA ASN A 33 -5.33 -9.68 8.54
C ASN A 33 -4.55 -8.90 7.47
N PRO A 34 -5.24 -8.31 6.45
CA PRO A 34 -4.58 -7.55 5.39
C PRO A 34 -4.17 -6.14 5.84
N ALA A 35 -4.33 -5.82 7.13
CA ALA A 35 -3.94 -4.53 7.70
C ALA A 35 -2.49 -4.22 7.36
N LYS A 36 -2.31 -3.08 6.68
CA LYS A 36 -1.00 -2.48 6.44
C LYS A 36 -0.81 -1.33 7.42
N ALA A 37 0.42 -1.15 7.88
CA ALA A 37 0.75 -0.01 8.71
C ALA A 37 0.51 1.30 7.94
N MET A 38 -0.03 2.32 8.60
CA MET A 38 -0.49 3.55 7.95
C MET A 38 0.65 4.32 7.27
N ASP A 39 1.84 4.29 7.86
CA ASP A 39 3.09 4.82 7.31
C ASP A 39 3.48 4.20 5.96
N SER A 40 3.12 2.93 5.72
CA SER A 40 3.36 2.25 4.44
C SER A 40 2.32 2.61 3.36
N VAL A 41 1.14 3.07 3.75
CA VAL A 41 0.01 3.35 2.84
C VAL A 41 -0.06 4.82 2.46
N LEU A 42 0.17 5.72 3.42
CA LEU A 42 0.00 7.16 3.26
C LEU A 42 0.83 7.75 2.11
N PRO A 43 2.13 7.42 1.94
CA PRO A 43 2.93 7.96 0.84
C PRO A 43 2.40 7.56 -0.54
N ALA A 44 1.90 6.34 -0.68
CA ALA A 44 1.33 5.85 -1.94
C ALA A 44 0.03 6.60 -2.28
N VAL A 45 -0.82 6.86 -1.28
CA VAL A 45 -2.06 7.64 -1.46
C VAL A 45 -1.76 9.08 -1.85
N LEU A 46 -0.84 9.74 -1.15
CA LEU A 46 -0.43 11.12 -1.46
C LEU A 46 0.13 11.24 -2.90
N LYS A 47 0.92 10.25 -3.32
CA LYS A 47 1.44 10.14 -4.69
C LYS A 47 0.32 9.97 -5.73
N THR A 48 -0.65 9.08 -5.47
CA THR A 48 -1.79 8.85 -6.36
C THR A 48 -2.67 10.09 -6.49
N LEU A 49 -2.90 10.80 -5.39
CA LEU A 49 -3.68 12.03 -5.36
C LEU A 49 -2.91 13.25 -5.90
N ARG A 50 -1.61 13.09 -6.20
CA ARG A 50 -0.70 14.16 -6.66
C ARG A 50 -0.76 15.40 -5.76
N LEU A 51 -0.96 15.20 -4.45
CA LEU A 51 -1.13 16.30 -3.51
C LEU A 51 0.15 17.10 -3.33
N ASP A 52 1.31 16.43 -3.36
CA ASP A 52 2.60 17.12 -3.32
C ASP A 52 2.78 18.03 -4.54
N GLN A 53 2.40 17.55 -5.73
CA GLN A 53 2.45 18.35 -6.96
C GLN A 53 1.52 19.57 -6.87
N ARG A 54 0.25 19.36 -6.48
CA ARG A 54 -0.72 20.46 -6.34
C ARG A 54 -0.30 21.48 -5.28
N ARG A 55 0.32 21.03 -4.18
CA ARG A 55 0.84 21.90 -3.14
C ARG A 55 1.97 22.79 -3.67
N VAL A 56 2.91 22.20 -4.42
CA VAL A 56 4.01 22.94 -5.06
C VAL A 56 3.48 23.95 -6.08
N GLU A 57 2.55 23.55 -6.94
CA GLU A 57 1.93 24.45 -7.92
C GLU A 57 1.21 25.64 -7.24
N ALA A 58 0.44 25.38 -6.19
CA ALA A 58 -0.23 26.42 -5.41
C ALA A 58 0.76 27.36 -4.70
N GLU A 59 1.88 26.83 -4.20
CA GLU A 59 2.91 27.65 -3.57
C GLU A 59 3.64 28.53 -4.57
N ILE A 60 3.92 28.01 -5.77
CA ILE A 60 4.51 28.81 -6.87
C ILE A 60 3.58 29.99 -7.21
N VAL A 61 2.28 29.74 -7.39
CA VAL A 61 1.30 30.81 -7.69
C VAL A 61 1.24 31.82 -6.55
N ARG A 62 1.21 31.37 -5.29
CA ARG A 62 1.21 32.26 -4.11
C ARG A 62 2.44 33.15 -4.05
N VAL A 63 3.64 32.58 -4.26
CA VAL A 63 4.90 33.33 -4.23
C VAL A 63 4.95 34.33 -5.37
N TRP A 64 4.52 33.92 -6.58
CA TRP A 64 4.41 34.81 -7.73
C TRP A 64 3.47 35.99 -7.46
N ASN A 65 2.27 35.72 -6.92
CA ASN A 65 1.32 36.77 -6.56
C ASN A 65 1.89 37.73 -5.51
N ASN A 66 2.58 37.22 -4.48
CA ASN A 66 3.20 38.04 -3.44
C ASN A 66 4.35 38.91 -3.98
N ILE A 67 5.09 38.44 -4.99
CA ILE A 67 6.16 39.23 -5.63
C ILE A 67 5.56 40.30 -6.56
N LEU A 68 4.48 39.97 -7.28
CA LEU A 68 3.86 40.89 -8.25
C LEU A 68 3.03 41.98 -7.56
N ASP A 69 2.33 41.67 -6.47
CA ASP A 69 1.55 42.64 -5.71
C ASP A 69 1.75 42.44 -4.21
N PRO A 70 2.80 43.03 -3.60
CA PRO A 70 3.06 42.90 -2.17
C PRO A 70 2.04 43.62 -1.27
N ASN A 71 1.06 44.35 -1.84
CA ASN A 71 0.10 45.19 -1.11
C ASN A 71 -1.38 44.73 -1.20
N LEU A 72 -1.66 43.58 -1.83
CA LEU A 72 -3.00 42.97 -1.87
C LEU A 72 -2.99 41.68 -1.03
N ALA A 73 -2.85 41.83 0.29
CA ALA A 73 -3.01 40.77 1.29
C ALA A 73 -4.13 41.13 2.26
#